data_AF-A0A178EDY0-F1
#
_entry.id   AF-A0A178EDY0-F1
#
_cell.length_a   1.000
_cell.length_b   1.000
_cell.length_c   1.000
_cell.angle_alpha   90.00
_cell.angle_beta   90.00
_cell.angle_gamma   90.00
#
_symmetry.space_group_name_H-M   'P 1'
#
loop_
_entity.id
_entity.type
_entity.pdbx_description
1 polymer ?
#
loop_
_entity_poly.entity_id
_entity_poly.type
_entity_poly.pdbx_seq_one_letter_code
_entity_poly.pdbx_strand_id
1 'polypeptide(L)'
;MALALPAVRAINMTFYNPQCGVDYAFGPFYEELLLQAETPTSTTEFTDFFTTNGSMIVMNNTSQGAEDILALRQALLPADGSVRWNHYPNITFVAEDTETTKTFQLSGILHVIAAGNCSTTYFSTQFTVTKDAESKIPNLQVRTGSLVTYNGFRVEASVDPCFATY
;
A
#
# COMPACT_ATOMS: atom_id res chain seq x y z
N MET A 1 30.47 9.96 9.80
CA MET A 1 29.40 9.07 10.31
C MET A 1 28.67 8.55 9.09
N ALA A 2 28.90 7.30 8.70
CA ALA A 2 28.27 6.73 7.51
C ALA A 2 26.81 6.38 7.87
N LEU A 3 25.83 7.00 7.21
CA LEU A 3 24.45 6.51 7.28
C LEU A 3 24.44 5.14 6.60
N ALA A 4 24.21 4.09 7.38
CA ALA A 4 23.86 2.79 6.82
C ALA A 4 22.51 2.95 6.10
N LEU A 5 22.49 2.64 4.80
CA LEU A 5 21.25 2.62 4.03
C LEU A 5 20.29 1.61 4.67
N PRO A 6 19.01 1.96 4.89
CA PRO A 6 18.05 1.03 5.47
C PRO A 6 17.94 -0.23 4.61
N ALA A 7 17.88 -1.40 5.25
CA ALA A 7 17.65 -2.66 4.55
C ALA A 7 16.35 -2.56 3.77
N VAL A 8 16.37 -2.96 2.49
CA VAL A 8 15.18 -2.83 1.67
C VAL A 8 14.19 -3.94 1.97
N ARG A 9 13.02 -3.54 2.44
CA ARG A 9 11.84 -4.38 2.67
C ARG A 9 10.64 -3.58 2.19
N ALA A 10 9.86 -4.15 1.27
CA ALA A 10 8.61 -3.57 0.78
C ALA A 10 7.77 -2.91 1.90
N ILE A 11 7.69 -3.61 3.03
CA ILE A 11 6.91 -3.24 4.20
C ILE A 11 7.57 -3.73 5.49
N ASN A 12 7.37 -2.99 6.57
CA ASN A 12 7.73 -3.36 7.93
C ASN A 12 6.55 -3.06 8.87
N MET A 13 5.86 -4.12 9.30
CA MET A 13 4.66 -4.04 10.14
C MET A 13 4.93 -3.72 11.62
N THR A 14 6.17 -3.45 12.04
CA THR A 14 6.53 -3.23 13.46
C THR A 14 5.72 -2.11 14.12
N PHE A 15 5.34 -1.06 13.38
CA PHE A 15 4.54 0.05 13.92
C PHE A 15 3.06 -0.05 13.59
N TYR A 16 2.62 -1.12 12.91
CA TYR A 16 1.22 -1.28 12.52
C TYR A 16 0.32 -1.24 13.76
N ASN A 17 -0.55 -0.24 13.82
CA ASN A 17 -1.37 0.10 14.97
C ASN A 17 -2.86 0.20 14.55
N PRO A 18 -3.56 -0.95 14.43
CA PRO A 18 -4.97 -0.97 14.10
C PRO A 18 -5.81 -0.43 15.25
N GLN A 19 -6.64 0.57 14.94
CA GLN A 19 -7.61 1.13 15.87
C GLN A 19 -8.85 0.21 16.00
N CYS A 20 -9.72 0.53 16.95
CA CYS A 20 -10.96 -0.20 17.16
C CYS A 20 -11.79 -0.29 15.86
N GLY A 21 -12.34 -1.48 15.59
CA GLY A 21 -13.19 -1.75 14.43
C GLY A 21 -12.45 -2.16 13.15
N VAL A 22 -11.12 -2.08 13.12
CA VAL A 22 -10.31 -2.65 12.04
C VAL A 22 -10.31 -4.18 12.14
N ASP A 23 -10.66 -4.85 11.06
CA ASP A 23 -10.65 -6.31 10.98
C ASP A 23 -9.23 -6.85 11.14
N TYR A 24 -9.05 -7.88 11.97
CA TYR A 24 -7.74 -8.50 12.20
C TYR A 24 -7.07 -9.01 10.91
N ALA A 25 -7.86 -9.39 9.91
CA ALA A 25 -7.37 -9.84 8.62
C ALA A 25 -6.79 -8.71 7.74
N PHE A 26 -7.06 -7.44 8.05
CA PHE A 26 -6.60 -6.33 7.22
C PHE A 26 -5.08 -6.17 7.25
N GLY A 27 -4.43 -6.40 8.39
CA GLY A 27 -2.97 -6.33 8.52
C GLY A 27 -2.24 -7.28 7.54
N PRO A 28 -2.51 -8.60 7.60
CA PRO A 28 -1.96 -9.56 6.65
C PRO A 28 -2.30 -9.29 5.18
N PHE A 29 -3.55 -8.85 4.91
CA PHE A 29 -3.96 -8.45 3.55
C PHE A 29 -3.10 -7.27 3.03
N TYR A 30 -2.92 -6.25 3.85
CA TYR A 30 -2.10 -5.07 3.53
C TYR A 30 -0.63 -5.44 3.35
N GLU A 31 -0.08 -6.28 4.22
CA GLU A 31 1.31 -6.73 4.13
C GLU A 31 1.61 -7.43 2.79
N GLU A 32 0.76 -8.38 2.38
CA GLU A 32 0.92 -9.08 1.09
C GLU A 32 0.68 -8.14 -0.10
N LEU A 33 -0.33 -7.26 -0.03
CA LEU A 33 -0.58 -6.26 -1.08
C LEU A 33 0.66 -5.40 -1.34
N LEU A 34 1.31 -4.90 -0.29
CA LEU A 34 2.49 -4.04 -0.42
C LEU A 34 3.73 -4.84 -0.79
N LEU A 35 3.86 -6.09 -0.34
CA LEU A 35 4.92 -6.97 -0.83
C LEU A 35 4.86 -7.11 -2.36
N GLN A 36 3.67 -7.36 -2.92
CA GLN A 36 3.50 -7.47 -4.36
C GLN A 36 3.59 -6.12 -5.08
N ALA A 37 3.09 -5.03 -4.49
CA ALA A 37 3.21 -3.69 -5.05
C ALA A 37 4.67 -3.23 -5.17
N GLU A 38 5.53 -3.60 -4.23
CA GLU A 38 6.93 -3.13 -4.17
C GLU A 38 7.93 -4.09 -4.81
N THR A 39 7.52 -5.32 -5.11
CA THR A 39 8.38 -6.31 -5.79
C THR A 39 8.57 -5.91 -7.26
N PRO A 40 9.79 -5.54 -7.73
CA PRO A 40 9.99 -4.95 -9.05
C PRO A 40 9.47 -5.77 -10.23
N THR A 41 9.49 -7.10 -10.09
CA THR A 41 9.07 -8.06 -11.11
C THR A 41 7.62 -8.54 -10.95
N SER A 42 6.89 -8.05 -9.95
CA SER A 42 5.50 -8.41 -9.72
C SER A 42 4.62 -7.84 -10.82
N THR A 43 3.66 -8.65 -11.27
CA THR A 43 2.73 -8.28 -12.33
C THR A 43 1.30 -8.62 -11.90
N THR A 44 0.81 -9.79 -12.31
CA THR A 44 -0.49 -10.31 -11.93
C THR A 44 -0.61 -10.49 -10.43
N GLU A 45 0.47 -10.82 -9.73
CA GLU A 45 0.47 -10.95 -8.28
C GLU A 45 0.02 -9.68 -7.56
N PHE A 46 0.30 -8.50 -8.13
CA PHE A 46 -0.22 -7.23 -7.63
C PHE A 46 -1.63 -6.93 -8.15
N THR A 47 -1.88 -7.10 -9.45
CA THR A 47 -3.18 -6.72 -10.03
C THR A 47 -4.33 -7.64 -9.62
N ASP A 48 -4.05 -8.89 -9.23
CA ASP A 48 -5.05 -9.88 -8.77
C ASP A 48 -5.69 -9.49 -7.43
N PHE A 49 -5.17 -8.48 -6.73
CA PHE A 49 -5.87 -7.88 -5.60
C PHE A 49 -7.10 -7.09 -6.03
N PHE A 50 -7.08 -6.50 -7.22
CA PHE A 50 -8.09 -5.56 -7.67
C PHE A 50 -9.29 -6.28 -8.28
N THR A 51 -10.48 -5.72 -8.06
CA THR A 51 -11.66 -6.05 -8.87
C THR A 51 -11.37 -5.78 -10.35
N THR A 52 -12.15 -6.37 -11.27
CA THR A 52 -11.97 -6.17 -12.72
C THR A 52 -11.90 -4.69 -13.13
N ASN A 53 -12.70 -3.83 -12.50
CA ASN A 53 -12.73 -2.38 -12.74
C ASN A 53 -12.13 -1.58 -11.56
N GLY A 54 -11.29 -2.23 -10.76
CA GLY A 54 -10.64 -1.61 -9.61
C GLY A 54 -9.72 -0.47 -10.06
N SER A 55 -9.41 0.42 -9.13
CA SER A 55 -8.61 1.62 -9.44
C SER A 55 -7.46 1.81 -8.48
N MET A 56 -6.34 2.30 -9.01
CA MET A 56 -5.21 2.78 -8.22
C MET A 56 -5.03 4.28 -8.48
N ILE A 57 -5.03 5.05 -7.41
CA ILE A 57 -4.89 6.50 -7.40
C ILE A 57 -3.69 6.85 -6.52
N VAL A 58 -2.67 7.48 -7.09
CA VAL A 58 -1.47 7.92 -6.36
C VAL A 58 -1.04 9.29 -6.86
N MET A 59 -0.96 10.28 -5.96
CA MET A 59 -0.46 11.64 -6.27
C MET A 59 -1.10 12.25 -7.53
N ASN A 60 -2.44 12.16 -7.65
CA ASN A 60 -3.27 12.59 -8.78
C ASN A 60 -3.21 11.74 -10.07
N ASN A 61 -2.42 10.67 -10.10
CA ASN A 61 -2.47 9.71 -11.21
C ASN A 61 -3.54 8.67 -10.91
N THR A 62 -4.54 8.58 -11.78
CA THR A 62 -5.60 7.58 -11.70
C THR A 62 -5.39 6.54 -12.77
N SER A 63 -5.48 5.26 -12.40
CA SER A 63 -5.47 4.11 -13.30
C SER A 63 -6.64 3.19 -12.96
N GLN A 64 -7.20 2.52 -13.96
CA GLN A 64 -8.32 1.61 -13.79
C GLN A 64 -8.11 0.33 -14.60
N GLY A 65 -8.41 -0.81 -13.98
CA GLY A 65 -8.15 -2.12 -14.58
C GLY A 65 -6.68 -2.52 -14.52
N ALA A 66 -6.43 -3.82 -14.67
CA ALA A 66 -5.14 -4.42 -14.38
C ALA A 66 -3.98 -3.83 -15.21
N GLU A 67 -4.19 -3.58 -16.50
CA GLU A 67 -3.15 -3.05 -17.40
C GLU A 67 -2.67 -1.66 -16.97
N ASP A 68 -3.60 -0.71 -16.79
CA ASP A 68 -3.27 0.66 -16.40
C ASP A 68 -2.71 0.72 -14.97
N ILE A 69 -3.21 -0.12 -14.06
CA ILE A 69 -2.69 -0.22 -12.69
C ILE A 69 -1.24 -0.70 -12.70
N LEU A 70 -0.94 -1.73 -13.50
CA LEU A 70 0.42 -2.23 -13.64
C LEU A 70 1.34 -1.18 -14.26
N ALA A 71 0.87 -0.47 -15.29
CA ALA A 71 1.62 0.61 -15.92
C ALA A 71 1.93 1.75 -14.95
N LEU A 72 0.94 2.20 -14.16
CA LEU A 72 1.15 3.21 -13.12
C LEU A 72 2.15 2.72 -12.07
N ARG A 73 2.01 1.48 -11.60
CA ARG A 73 2.94 0.89 -10.63
C ARG A 73 4.36 0.87 -11.15
N GLN A 74 4.58 0.46 -12.41
CA GLN A 74 5.91 0.41 -13.02
C GLN A 74 6.50 1.79 -13.29
N ALA A 75 5.67 2.80 -13.53
CA ALA A 75 6.12 4.19 -13.62
C ALA A 75 6.60 4.75 -12.27
N LEU A 76 5.96 4.36 -11.17
CA LEU A 76 6.34 4.75 -9.81
C LEU A 76 7.55 3.96 -9.29
N LEU A 77 7.60 2.66 -9.60
CA LEU A 77 8.58 1.69 -9.11
C LEU A 77 9.11 0.86 -10.28
N PRO A 78 10.12 1.37 -11.00
CA PRO A 78 10.64 0.71 -12.19
C PRO A 78 11.19 -0.68 -11.90
N ALA A 79 11.06 -1.58 -12.88
CA ALA A 79 11.47 -2.98 -12.75
C ALA A 79 12.99 -3.18 -12.52
N ASP A 80 13.81 -2.17 -12.87
CA ASP A 80 15.24 -2.17 -12.61
C ASP A 80 15.60 -1.89 -11.14
N GLY A 81 14.61 -1.56 -10.30
CA GLY A 81 14.80 -1.27 -8.88
C GLY A 81 15.52 0.05 -8.60
N SER A 82 15.60 0.95 -9.58
CA SER A 82 16.19 2.29 -9.45
C SER A 82 15.47 3.18 -8.43
N VAL A 83 14.17 2.94 -8.24
CA VAL A 83 13.33 3.50 -7.17
C VAL A 83 12.75 2.35 -6.36
N ARG A 84 12.84 2.45 -5.03
CA ARG A 84 12.32 1.45 -4.10
C ARG A 84 11.65 2.15 -2.94
N TRP A 85 10.51 1.64 -2.49
CA TRP A 85 9.86 2.15 -1.31
C TRP A 85 9.85 1.13 -0.16
N ASN A 86 10.03 1.61 1.06
CA ASN A 86 9.80 0.83 2.28
C ASN A 86 8.65 1.46 3.07
N HIS A 87 7.61 0.69 3.32
CA HIS A 87 6.44 1.13 4.08
C HIS A 87 6.59 0.82 5.57
N TYR A 88 6.31 1.81 6.41
CA TYR A 88 6.24 1.72 7.86
C TYR A 88 4.85 2.19 8.30
N PRO A 89 3.83 1.32 8.17
CA PRO A 89 2.47 1.63 8.58
C PRO A 89 2.39 1.95 10.08
N ASN A 90 1.55 2.92 10.44
CA ASN A 90 1.27 3.26 11.83
C ASN A 90 -0.24 3.18 12.10
N ILE A 91 -0.96 4.30 12.04
CA ILE A 91 -2.37 4.35 12.43
C ILE A 91 -3.23 3.79 11.31
N THR A 92 -4.06 2.79 11.64
CA THR A 92 -5.06 2.23 10.72
C THR A 92 -6.45 2.31 11.34
N PHE A 93 -7.45 2.78 10.60
CA PHE A 93 -8.84 2.86 11.07
C PHE A 93 -9.83 2.63 9.93
N VAL A 94 -11.10 2.39 10.28
CA VAL A 94 -12.20 2.28 9.32
C VAL A 94 -12.66 3.69 8.94
N ALA A 95 -12.42 4.10 7.70
CA ALA A 95 -12.85 5.40 7.18
C ALA A 95 -14.32 5.39 6.75
N GLU A 96 -14.79 4.26 6.23
CA GLU A 96 -16.17 4.06 5.82
C GLU A 96 -16.54 2.58 5.90
N ASP A 97 -17.81 2.31 6.23
CA ASP A 97 -18.37 0.97 6.32
C ASP A 97 -19.79 0.97 5.75
N THR A 98 -19.99 0.35 4.59
CA THR A 98 -21.28 0.29 3.89
C THR A 98 -21.81 -1.14 3.85
N GLU A 99 -22.99 -1.36 3.25
CA GLU A 99 -23.51 -2.71 3.08
C GLU A 99 -22.68 -3.60 2.15
N THR A 100 -21.94 -2.99 1.19
CA THR A 100 -21.25 -3.72 0.12
C THR A 100 -19.74 -3.52 0.11
N THR A 101 -19.22 -2.53 0.83
CA THR A 101 -17.79 -2.22 0.90
C THR A 101 -17.36 -1.83 2.31
N LYS A 102 -16.07 -1.97 2.57
CA LYS A 102 -15.42 -1.39 3.75
C LYS A 102 -14.15 -0.67 3.31
N THR A 103 -13.94 0.54 3.80
CA THR A 103 -12.77 1.35 3.50
C THR A 103 -11.90 1.47 4.73
N PHE A 104 -10.67 0.96 4.63
CA PHE A 104 -9.64 1.12 5.65
C PHE A 104 -8.72 2.26 5.25
N GLN A 105 -8.49 3.20 6.15
CA GLN A 105 -7.44 4.20 5.99
C GLN A 105 -6.24 3.81 6.82
N LEU A 106 -5.07 3.92 6.21
CA LEU A 106 -3.79 3.69 6.85
C LEU A 106 -2.88 4.89 6.60
N SER A 107 -2.19 5.32 7.64
CA SER A 107 -1.16 6.35 7.58
C SER A 107 0.16 5.83 8.12
N GLY A 108 1.28 6.30 7.58
CA GLY A 108 2.59 5.82 7.98
C GLY A 108 3.73 6.64 7.40
N ILE A 109 4.92 6.07 7.53
CA ILE A 109 6.15 6.60 6.93
C ILE A 109 6.51 5.74 5.72
N LEU A 110 6.91 6.40 4.65
CA LEU A 110 7.46 5.82 3.45
C LEU A 110 8.91 6.27 3.35
N HIS A 111 9.85 5.33 3.33
CA HIS A 111 11.20 5.65 2.86
C HIS A 111 11.23 5.50 1.34
N VAL A 112 11.65 6.55 0.65
CA VAL A 112 11.87 6.54 -0.79
C VAL A 112 13.37 6.44 -1.03
N ILE A 113 13.80 5.35 -1.66
CA ILE A 113 15.21 5.10 -1.98
C ILE A 113 15.38 5.26 -3.49
N ALA A 114 16.17 6.25 -3.90
CA ALA A 114 16.45 6.54 -5.30
C ALA A 114 17.87 7.06 -5.48
N ALA A 115 18.59 6.57 -6.49
CA ALA A 115 19.98 6.95 -6.80
C ALA A 115 20.93 6.88 -5.58
N GLY A 116 20.74 5.91 -4.70
CA GLY A 116 21.55 5.73 -3.49
C GLY A 116 21.22 6.69 -2.34
N ASN A 117 20.26 7.59 -2.52
CA ASN A 117 19.75 8.47 -1.46
C ASN A 117 18.46 7.89 -0.88
N CYS A 118 18.21 8.18 0.40
CA CYS A 118 16.99 7.84 1.08
C CYS A 118 16.32 9.13 1.58
N SER A 119 15.02 9.29 1.32
CA SER A 119 14.20 10.36 1.87
C SER A 119 12.98 9.81 2.60
N THR A 120 12.48 10.60 3.56
CA THR A 120 11.30 10.28 4.34
C THR A 120 10.09 11.00 3.76
N THR A 121 8.98 10.28 3.65
CA THR A 121 7.69 10.81 3.24
C THR A 121 6.61 10.30 4.20
N TYR A 122 5.68 11.16 4.58
CA TYR A 122 4.48 10.74 5.30
C TYR A 122 3.38 10.45 4.29
N PHE A 123 2.72 9.30 4.43
CA PHE A 123 1.65 8.90 3.52
C PHE A 123 0.33 8.65 4.25
N SER A 124 -0.77 8.79 3.53
CA SER A 124 -2.08 8.24 3.92
C SER A 124 -2.78 7.67 2.70
N THR A 125 -3.27 6.45 2.86
CA THR A 125 -3.90 5.67 1.79
C THR A 125 -5.21 5.09 2.28
N GLN A 126 -6.22 5.09 1.44
CA GLN A 126 -7.48 4.38 1.63
C GLN A 126 -7.52 3.13 0.76
N PHE A 127 -7.99 2.03 1.35
CA PHE A 127 -8.19 0.73 0.72
C PHE A 127 -9.66 0.36 0.85
N THR A 128 -10.40 0.45 -0.24
CA THR A 128 -11.81 0.06 -0.29
C THR A 128 -11.90 -1.36 -0.82
N VAL A 129 -12.41 -2.28 0.01
CA VAL A 129 -12.61 -3.68 -0.36
C VAL A 129 -14.10 -4.02 -0.44
N THR A 130 -14.45 -4.97 -1.29
CA THR A 130 -15.79 -5.54 -1.34
C THR A 130 -16.09 -6.34 -0.07
N LYS A 131 -17.37 -6.47 0.25
CA LYS A 131 -17.88 -7.37 1.27
C LYS A 131 -18.54 -8.57 0.64
N ASP A 132 -18.49 -9.69 1.35
CA ASP A 132 -19.32 -10.84 1.03
C ASP A 132 -20.81 -10.48 1.15
N ALA A 133 -21.60 -10.91 0.15
CA ALA A 133 -22.98 -10.46 -0.01
C ALA A 133 -23.89 -10.95 1.13
N GLU A 134 -23.59 -12.10 1.72
CA GLU A 134 -24.40 -12.74 2.76
C GLU A 134 -23.92 -12.36 4.16
N SER A 135 -22.63 -12.59 4.45
CA SER A 135 -22.05 -12.34 5.77
C SER A 135 -21.78 -10.85 6.06
N LYS A 136 -21.73 -10.01 5.03
CA LYS A 136 -21.35 -8.57 5.12
C LYS A 136 -19.94 -8.32 5.67
N ILE A 137 -19.12 -9.36 5.70
CA ILE A 137 -17.71 -9.30 6.14
C ILE A 137 -16.85 -8.82 4.96
N PRO A 138 -15.88 -7.91 5.17
CA PRO A 138 -14.95 -7.51 4.11
C PRO A 138 -14.14 -8.70 3.60
N ASN A 139 -14.03 -8.82 2.27
CA ASN A 139 -13.23 -9.86 1.65
C ASN A 139 -11.75 -9.47 1.68
N LEU A 140 -11.04 -9.95 2.70
CA LEU A 140 -9.62 -9.70 2.95
C LEU A 140 -8.75 -10.91 2.60
N GLN A 141 -9.24 -11.79 1.72
CA GLN A 141 -8.40 -12.83 1.13
C GLN A 141 -7.45 -12.21 0.11
N VAL A 142 -6.18 -12.62 0.15
CA VAL A 142 -5.16 -12.08 -0.76
C VAL A 142 -5.43 -12.54 -2.19
N ARG A 143 -5.27 -11.62 -3.15
CA ARG A 143 -5.37 -11.91 -4.60
C ARG A 143 -6.69 -12.56 -5.06
N THR A 144 -7.80 -12.23 -4.42
CA THR A 144 -9.14 -12.68 -4.83
C THR A 144 -9.94 -11.62 -5.60
N GLY A 145 -9.30 -10.53 -6.01
CA GLY A 145 -9.94 -9.42 -6.71
C GLY A 145 -10.95 -8.64 -5.88
N SER A 146 -10.71 -8.45 -4.57
CA SER A 146 -11.63 -7.75 -3.67
C SER A 146 -11.38 -6.24 -3.54
N LEU A 147 -10.21 -5.75 -3.95
CA LEU A 147 -9.83 -4.34 -3.84
C LEU A 147 -10.52 -3.52 -4.93
N VAL A 148 -11.47 -2.68 -4.52
CA VAL A 148 -12.19 -1.75 -5.39
C VAL A 148 -11.31 -0.53 -5.67
N THR A 149 -10.66 0.01 -4.65
CA THR A 149 -9.84 1.21 -4.79
C THR A 149 -8.64 1.19 -3.85
N TYR A 150 -7.46 1.45 -4.40
CA TYR A 150 -6.27 1.92 -3.70
C TYR A 150 -6.17 3.43 -3.92
N ASN A 151 -6.24 4.25 -2.88
CA ASN A 151 -6.20 5.71 -3.01
C ASN A 151 -5.18 6.33 -2.05
N GLY A 152 -3.97 6.60 -2.53
CA GLY A 152 -2.92 7.34 -1.84
C GLY A 152 -3.14 8.85 -1.97
N PHE A 153 -3.96 9.42 -1.10
CA PHE A 153 -4.45 10.80 -1.20
C PHE A 153 -3.60 11.83 -0.46
N ARG A 154 -2.67 11.39 0.39
CA ARG A 154 -1.71 12.26 1.08
C ARG A 154 -0.31 11.69 0.94
N VAL A 155 0.59 12.47 0.35
CA VAL A 155 2.02 12.14 0.20
C VAL A 155 2.80 13.41 0.47
N GLU A 156 3.48 13.48 1.60
CA GLU A 156 4.17 14.68 2.07
C GLU A 156 5.65 14.38 2.35
N ALA A 157 6.53 14.94 1.53
CA ALA A 157 7.97 14.82 1.76
C ALA A 157 8.36 15.47 3.10
N SER A 158 9.29 14.84 3.81
CA SER A 158 9.87 15.34 5.05
C SER A 158 11.37 15.55 4.93
N VAL A 159 11.90 16.46 5.74
CA VAL A 159 13.35 16.63 5.96
C VAL A 159 13.90 15.63 6.99
N ASP A 160 13.03 14.84 7.61
CA ASP A 160 13.41 13.83 8.58
C ASP A 160 14.35 12.79 7.93
N PRO A 161 15.44 12.40 8.60
CA PRO A 161 16.33 11.39 8.07
C PRO A 161 15.63 10.02 8.03
N CYS A 162 15.96 9.21 7.02
CA CYS A 162 15.61 7.80 7.07
C CYS A 162 16.23 7.14 8.29
N PHE A 163 15.47 6.28 8.95
CA PHE A 163 15.94 5.54 10.12
C PHE A 163 16.35 4.11 9.75
N ALA A 164 17.31 3.57 10.51
CA ALA A 164 17.69 2.16 10.42
C ALA A 164 16.57 1.29 10.99
N THR A 165 16.25 0.19 10.30
CA THR A 165 15.37 -0.85 10.82
C THR A 165 16.06 -1.56 11.98
N TYR A 166 15.40 -1.61 13.14
CA TYR A 166 15.80 -2.46 14.27
C TYR A 166 15.48 -3.93 14.00
#